data_AF-A0A024P261-F1
#
_entry.id   AF-A0A024P261-F1
#
_cell.length_a   1.000
_cell.length_b   1.000
_cell.length_c   1.000
_cell.angle_alpha   90.00
_cell.angle_beta   90.00
_cell.angle_gamma   90.00
#
_symmetry.space_group_name_H-M   'P 1'
#
loop_
_entity.id
_entity.type
_entity.pdbx_description
1 polymer ?
#
loop_
_entity_poly.entity_id
_entity_poly.type
_entity_poly.pdbx_seq_one_letter_code
_entity_poly.pdbx_strand_id
1 'polypeptide(L)'
;MGRAFLLFICSLIFTLIPIGQFEARSETTPDQWESFIAQYRLLVADGKQDLAERLWNKKYLSMEQYAQTLTSTEQKTWDALLDDFSNSSHGDELTPEKIVTFLEVTSSDEPSHILSDKLGKIAEHSKTETLNDISKEWKVLRPVLFTYIEPDSIEAVDSILSDLNGHDTTMGRESLNQELNHILIDKRAEMDAFIWTALLIGGAILFTLIYVSVRKYRARSRNRHKIRGGHS
;
A
#
# COMPACT_ATOMS: atom_id res chain seq x y z
N MET A 1 26.65 -1.14 39.04
CA MET A 1 26.86 -1.29 37.57
C MET A 1 25.56 -1.40 36.78
N GLY A 2 24.42 -1.84 37.35
CA GLY A 2 23.13 -1.90 36.65
C GLY A 2 22.56 -0.54 36.18
N ARG A 3 22.86 0.55 36.89
CA ARG A 3 22.41 1.91 36.49
C ARG A 3 23.03 2.42 35.19
N ALA A 4 24.28 2.03 34.89
CA ALA A 4 24.95 2.44 33.66
C ALA A 4 24.41 1.70 32.43
N PHE A 5 23.98 0.44 32.60
CA PHE A 5 23.37 -0.34 31.53
C PHE A 5 21.97 0.16 31.17
N LEU A 6 21.19 0.58 32.18
CA LEU A 6 19.87 1.19 31.99
C LEU A 6 19.97 2.51 31.22
N LEU A 7 20.96 3.35 31.54
CA LEU A 7 21.24 4.59 30.80
C LEU A 7 21.66 4.32 29.35
N PHE A 8 22.42 3.26 29.10
CA PHE A 8 22.83 2.89 27.74
C PHE A 8 21.63 2.42 26.90
N ILE A 9 20.76 1.57 27.46
CA ILE A 9 19.53 1.13 26.80
C ILE A 9 18.57 2.30 26.56
N CYS A 10 18.37 3.18 27.55
CA CYS A 10 17.53 4.37 27.37
C CYS A 10 18.11 5.30 26.31
N SER A 11 19.44 5.49 26.25
CA SER A 11 20.07 6.30 25.19
C SER A 11 19.98 5.65 23.81
N LEU A 12 20.06 4.31 23.72
CA LEU A 12 19.94 3.57 22.46
C LEU A 12 18.50 3.64 21.93
N ILE A 13 17.51 3.49 22.81
CA ILE A 13 16.09 3.68 22.49
C ILE A 13 15.84 5.13 22.04
N PHE A 14 16.34 6.13 22.76
CA PHE A 14 16.18 7.54 22.39
C PHE A 14 16.94 7.98 21.14
N THR A 15 17.96 7.24 20.69
CA THR A 15 18.71 7.55 19.46
C THR A 15 18.21 6.76 18.26
N LEU A 16 17.66 5.56 18.44
CA LEU A 16 17.02 4.78 17.38
C LEU A 16 15.59 5.21 17.07
N ILE A 17 14.83 5.71 18.06
CA ILE A 17 13.45 6.21 17.83
C ILE A 17 13.41 7.42 16.87
N PRO A 18 14.24 8.47 16.98
CA PRO A 18 14.11 9.61 16.07
C PRO A 18 14.61 9.28 14.66
N ILE A 19 15.53 8.33 14.46
CA ILE A 19 16.03 8.02 13.11
C ILE A 19 15.01 7.17 12.33
N GLY A 20 14.27 6.27 12.99
CA GLY A 20 13.16 5.55 12.35
C GLY A 20 11.88 6.37 12.18
N GLN A 21 11.72 7.48 12.91
CA GLN A 21 10.55 8.36 12.82
C GLN A 21 10.79 9.68 12.07
N PHE A 22 12.03 10.05 11.74
CA PHE A 22 12.29 11.25 10.93
C PHE A 22 12.09 11.03 9.42
N GLU A 23 12.12 9.79 8.93
CA GLU A 23 11.63 9.46 7.58
C GLU A 23 10.11 9.23 7.55
N ALA A 24 9.49 8.88 8.70
CA ALA A 24 8.06 8.58 8.78
C ALA A 24 7.18 9.73 9.31
N ARG A 25 7.74 10.95 9.46
CA ARG A 25 7.01 12.09 10.03
C ARG A 25 7.49 13.42 9.46
N SER A 26 7.54 13.54 8.14
CA SER A 26 7.19 14.83 7.54
C SER A 26 5.74 15.10 7.94
N GLU A 27 5.51 16.17 8.69
CA GLU A 27 4.18 16.69 8.98
C GLU A 27 3.35 16.66 7.69
N THR A 28 2.31 15.83 7.69
CA THR A 28 1.36 15.63 6.61
C THR A 28 0.64 16.94 6.34
N THR A 29 1.23 17.80 5.51
CA THR A 29 0.43 18.51 4.53
C THR A 29 -0.43 17.43 3.84
N PRO A 30 -1.77 17.55 3.83
CA PRO A 30 -2.60 16.63 3.06
C PRO A 30 -1.96 16.49 1.70
N ASP A 31 -1.72 15.25 1.28
CA ASP A 31 -1.13 15.02 -0.03
C ASP A 31 -1.94 15.84 -1.04
N GLN A 32 -1.25 16.65 -1.84
CA GLN A 32 -1.89 17.61 -2.73
C GLN A 32 -2.93 16.89 -3.61
N TRP A 33 -2.71 15.61 -3.87
CA TRP A 33 -3.59 14.70 -4.58
C TRP A 33 -4.84 14.33 -3.80
N GLU A 34 -4.75 13.98 -2.52
CA GLU A 34 -5.91 13.64 -1.68
C GLU A 34 -6.96 14.76 -1.69
N SER A 35 -6.51 16.01 -1.50
CA SER A 35 -7.40 17.18 -1.52
C SER A 35 -8.06 17.41 -2.89
N PHE A 36 -7.33 17.14 -3.98
CA PHE A 36 -7.83 17.25 -5.34
C PHE A 36 -8.85 16.15 -5.63
N ILE A 37 -8.54 14.90 -5.30
CA ILE A 37 -9.38 13.71 -5.51
C ILE A 37 -10.72 13.88 -4.78
N ALA A 38 -10.68 14.29 -3.51
CA ALA A 38 -11.88 14.54 -2.73
C ALA A 38 -12.75 15.64 -3.34
N GLN A 39 -12.15 16.78 -3.75
CA GLN A 39 -12.88 17.87 -4.39
C GLN A 39 -13.47 17.47 -5.74
N TYR A 40 -12.72 16.72 -6.55
CA TYR A 40 -13.15 16.24 -7.85
C TYR A 40 -14.39 15.33 -7.72
N ARG A 41 -14.30 14.30 -6.86
CA ARG A 41 -15.41 13.37 -6.63
C ARG A 41 -16.65 14.08 -6.08
N LEU A 42 -16.49 15.05 -5.18
CA LEU A 42 -17.62 15.85 -4.67
C LEU A 42 -18.29 16.67 -5.78
N LEU A 43 -17.52 17.29 -6.68
CA LEU A 43 -18.09 18.06 -7.79
C LEU A 43 -18.84 17.16 -8.78
N VAL A 44 -18.31 15.97 -9.07
CA VAL A 44 -18.98 14.98 -9.92
C VAL A 44 -20.27 14.48 -9.25
N ALA A 45 -20.24 14.14 -7.96
CA ALA A 45 -21.41 13.70 -7.20
C ALA A 45 -22.51 14.78 -7.10
N ASP A 46 -22.12 16.05 -7.01
CA ASP A 46 -23.03 17.20 -7.03
C ASP A 46 -23.60 17.52 -8.43
N GLY A 47 -23.18 16.79 -9.48
CA GLY A 47 -23.56 17.06 -10.87
C GLY A 47 -22.92 18.33 -11.46
N LYS A 48 -21.88 18.88 -10.83
CA LYS A 48 -21.17 20.10 -11.27
C LYS A 48 -20.03 19.77 -12.24
N GLN A 49 -20.37 19.12 -13.36
CA GLN A 49 -19.40 18.62 -14.34
C GLN A 49 -18.47 19.71 -14.87
N ASP A 50 -18.99 20.90 -15.22
CA ASP A 50 -18.18 22.04 -15.70
C ASP A 50 -17.09 22.47 -14.70
N LEU A 51 -17.39 22.41 -13.40
CA LEU A 51 -16.43 22.77 -12.35
C LEU A 51 -15.40 21.66 -12.14
N ALA A 52 -15.83 20.39 -12.22
CA ALA A 52 -14.93 19.25 -12.17
C ALA A 52 -13.93 19.28 -13.34
N GLU A 53 -14.39 19.59 -14.54
CA GLU A 53 -13.55 19.73 -15.74
C GLU A 53 -12.54 20.89 -15.60
N ARG A 54 -12.98 22.04 -15.09
CA ARG A 54 -12.06 23.17 -14.81
C ARG A 54 -11.00 22.80 -13.77
N LEU A 55 -11.39 22.08 -12.72
CA LEU A 55 -10.48 21.62 -11.69
C LEU A 55 -9.45 20.64 -12.27
N TRP A 56 -9.92 19.70 -13.09
CA TRP A 56 -9.11 18.76 -13.85
C TRP A 56 -8.08 19.48 -14.73
N ASN A 57 -8.53 20.35 -15.63
CA ASN A 57 -7.67 21.09 -16.56
C ASN A 57 -6.62 21.94 -15.82
N LYS A 58 -6.98 22.53 -14.68
CA LYS A 58 -6.03 23.28 -13.84
C LYS A 58 -4.93 22.39 -13.25
N LYS A 59 -5.25 21.15 -12.91
CA LYS A 59 -4.34 20.19 -12.26
C LYS A 59 -3.60 19.30 -13.24
N TYR A 60 -4.02 19.24 -14.50
CA TYR A 60 -3.45 18.38 -15.54
C TYR A 60 -1.93 18.51 -15.65
N LEU A 61 -1.39 19.74 -15.75
CA LEU A 61 0.06 19.96 -15.83
C LEU A 61 0.81 19.41 -14.60
N SER A 62 0.21 19.55 -13.40
CA SER A 62 0.79 18.98 -12.19
C SER A 62 0.75 17.45 -12.20
N MET A 63 -0.26 16.84 -12.82
CA MET A 63 -0.36 15.38 -12.95
C MET A 63 0.72 14.86 -13.90
N GLU A 64 0.96 15.54 -15.03
CA GLU A 64 2.05 15.17 -15.95
C GLU A 64 3.42 15.26 -15.27
N GLN A 65 3.65 16.32 -14.48
CA GLN A 65 4.90 16.46 -13.72
C GLN A 65 5.05 15.35 -12.68
N TYR A 66 3.97 14.97 -12.01
CA TYR A 66 3.98 13.86 -11.06
C TYR A 66 4.21 12.52 -11.75
N ALA A 67 3.61 12.28 -12.92
CA ALA A 67 3.81 11.06 -13.70
C ALA A 67 5.27 10.83 -14.08
N GLN A 68 6.07 11.89 -14.25
CA GLN A 68 7.51 11.80 -14.50
C GLN A 68 8.32 11.31 -13.29
N THR A 69 7.75 11.37 -12.08
CA THR A 69 8.38 10.86 -10.84
C THR A 69 8.05 9.40 -10.55
N LEU A 70 7.10 8.82 -11.30
CA LEU A 70 6.65 7.44 -11.11
C LEU A 70 7.68 6.42 -11.60
N THR A 71 7.52 5.17 -11.15
CA THR A 71 8.31 4.05 -11.65
C THR A 71 8.00 3.75 -13.12
N SER A 72 8.91 3.05 -13.80
CA SER A 72 8.72 2.70 -15.23
C SER A 72 7.46 1.87 -15.51
N THR A 73 6.97 1.09 -14.53
CA THR A 73 5.74 0.31 -14.63
C THR A 73 4.51 1.19 -14.48
N GLU A 74 4.50 2.05 -13.46
CA GLU A 74 3.43 3.02 -13.22
C GLU A 74 3.31 4.02 -14.36
N GLN A 75 4.43 4.48 -14.91
CA GLN A 75 4.44 5.41 -16.05
C GLN A 75 3.79 4.79 -17.30
N LYS A 76 4.03 3.50 -17.58
CA LYS A 76 3.35 2.79 -18.68
C LYS A 76 1.84 2.73 -18.46
N THR A 77 1.41 2.47 -17.23
CA THR A 77 -0.01 2.47 -16.88
C THR A 77 -0.60 3.87 -17.06
N TRP A 78 0.11 4.91 -16.62
CA TRP A 78 -0.28 6.30 -16.83
C TRP A 78 -0.44 6.64 -18.32
N ASP A 79 0.53 6.29 -19.16
CA ASP A 79 0.48 6.53 -20.60
C ASP A 79 -0.71 5.80 -21.25
N ALA A 80 -0.97 4.56 -20.85
CA ALA A 80 -2.13 3.81 -21.32
C ALA A 80 -3.46 4.44 -20.90
N LEU A 81 -3.55 4.97 -19.67
CA LEU A 81 -4.72 5.69 -19.18
C LEU A 81 -4.96 7.01 -19.92
N LEU A 82 -3.89 7.75 -20.23
CA LEU A 82 -3.99 8.98 -21.02
C LEU A 82 -4.37 8.70 -22.47
N ASP A 83 -3.85 7.62 -23.07
CA ASP A 83 -4.23 7.20 -24.42
C ASP A 83 -5.72 6.85 -24.47
N ASP A 84 -6.22 6.08 -23.50
CA ASP A 84 -7.66 5.77 -23.34
C ASP A 84 -8.50 7.05 -23.14
N PHE A 85 -8.01 8.00 -22.33
CA PHE A 85 -8.65 9.31 -22.14
C PHE A 85 -8.71 10.15 -23.43
N SER A 86 -7.67 10.10 -24.25
CA SER A 86 -7.61 10.88 -25.49
C SER A 86 -8.44 10.25 -26.62
N ASN A 87 -8.54 8.91 -26.65
CA ASN A 87 -9.23 8.16 -27.68
C ASN A 87 -10.70 7.89 -27.35
N SER A 88 -11.10 7.98 -26.07
CA SER A 88 -12.50 7.88 -25.66
C SER A 88 -13.28 9.08 -26.19
N SER A 89 -14.19 8.81 -27.13
CA SER A 89 -15.09 9.83 -27.67
C SER A 89 -16.08 10.27 -26.59
N HIS A 90 -15.79 11.36 -25.87
CA HIS A 90 -16.69 12.21 -25.04
C HIS A 90 -17.80 11.53 -24.19
N GLY A 91 -17.73 10.22 -23.94
CA GLY A 91 -18.86 9.44 -23.44
C GLY A 91 -18.52 8.24 -22.57
N ASP A 92 -17.24 7.93 -22.35
CA ASP A 92 -16.86 6.98 -21.29
C ASP A 92 -16.65 7.77 -19.98
N GLU A 93 -17.74 7.93 -19.21
CA GLU A 93 -17.78 8.61 -17.91
C GLU A 93 -16.78 8.04 -16.89
N LEU A 94 -16.29 6.81 -17.10
CA LEU A 94 -15.37 6.14 -16.18
C LEU A 94 -13.90 6.57 -16.39
N THR A 95 -13.57 7.19 -17.52
CA THR A 95 -12.19 7.48 -17.90
C THR A 95 -11.47 8.46 -16.97
N PRO A 96 -12.09 9.58 -16.56
CA PRO A 96 -11.51 10.44 -15.54
C PRO A 96 -11.34 9.71 -14.20
N GLU A 97 -12.30 8.86 -13.80
CA GLU A 97 -12.26 8.16 -12.52
C GLU A 97 -11.16 7.09 -12.46
N LYS A 98 -10.83 6.44 -13.60
CA LYS A 98 -9.66 5.54 -13.71
C LYS A 98 -8.37 6.28 -13.34
N ILE A 99 -8.18 7.49 -13.87
CA ILE A 99 -6.98 8.30 -13.61
C ILE A 99 -6.99 8.83 -12.17
N VAL A 100 -8.14 9.29 -11.66
CA VAL A 100 -8.27 9.73 -10.25
C VAL A 100 -7.92 8.59 -9.30
N THR A 101 -8.39 7.37 -9.58
CA THR A 101 -8.09 6.17 -8.79
C THR A 101 -6.62 5.79 -8.89
N PHE A 102 -6.00 5.93 -10.07
CA PHE A 102 -4.56 5.72 -10.23
C PHE A 102 -3.74 6.71 -9.39
N LEU A 103 -4.10 8.00 -9.40
CA LEU A 103 -3.45 9.01 -8.58
C LEU A 103 -3.63 8.71 -7.08
N GLU A 104 -4.84 8.34 -6.65
CA GLU A 104 -5.14 7.97 -5.26
C GLU A 104 -4.25 6.83 -4.75
N VAL A 105 -4.00 5.83 -5.60
CA VAL A 105 -3.19 4.66 -5.22
C VAL A 105 -1.70 4.97 -5.28
N THR A 106 -1.23 5.60 -6.34
CA THR A 106 0.20 5.89 -6.52
C THR A 106 0.73 6.95 -5.57
N SER A 107 -0.10 7.92 -5.18
CA SER A 107 0.32 9.01 -4.28
C SER A 107 0.27 8.63 -2.81
N SER A 108 -0.31 7.47 -2.48
CA SER A 108 -0.36 6.94 -1.12
C SER A 108 0.97 6.31 -0.70
N ASP A 109 1.32 6.50 0.57
CA ASP A 109 2.44 5.79 1.21
C ASP A 109 2.18 4.27 1.31
N GLU A 110 0.91 3.84 1.29
CA GLU A 110 0.50 2.43 1.37
C GLU A 110 -0.46 2.03 0.22
N PRO A 111 0.02 1.97 -1.04
CA PRO A 111 -0.82 1.67 -2.21
C PRO A 111 -1.58 0.34 -2.09
N SER A 112 -0.94 -0.66 -1.48
CA SER A 112 -1.53 -1.99 -1.26
C SER A 112 -2.75 -1.94 -0.33
N HIS A 113 -2.74 -1.06 0.68
CA HIS A 113 -3.87 -0.92 1.60
C HIS A 113 -5.10 -0.35 0.88
N ILE A 114 -4.91 0.72 0.09
CA ILE A 114 -5.99 1.32 -0.70
C ILE A 114 -6.58 0.33 -1.71
N LEU A 115 -5.71 -0.40 -2.42
CA LEU A 115 -6.14 -1.43 -3.35
C LEU A 115 -6.94 -2.53 -2.64
N SER A 116 -6.49 -2.97 -1.46
CA SER A 116 -7.19 -3.98 -0.67
C SER A 116 -8.56 -3.52 -0.17
N ASP A 117 -8.69 -2.26 0.24
CA ASP A 117 -9.97 -1.68 0.67
C ASP A 117 -10.95 -1.58 -0.52
N LYS A 118 -10.48 -1.13 -1.68
CA LYS A 118 -11.30 -1.06 -2.91
C LYS A 118 -11.72 -2.44 -3.41
N LEU A 119 -10.81 -3.41 -3.43
CA LEU A 119 -11.13 -4.80 -3.78
C LEU A 119 -12.11 -5.43 -2.77
N GLY A 120 -11.94 -5.15 -1.48
CA GLY A 120 -12.84 -5.59 -0.42
C GLY A 120 -14.26 -5.05 -0.60
N LYS A 121 -14.38 -3.77 -1.00
CA LYS A 121 -15.67 -3.16 -1.35
C LYS A 121 -16.33 -3.83 -2.55
N ILE A 122 -15.58 -4.09 -3.62
CA ILE A 122 -16.11 -4.83 -4.79
C ILE A 122 -16.58 -6.23 -4.37
N ALA A 123 -15.83 -6.92 -3.52
CA ALA A 123 -16.22 -8.23 -3.00
C ALA A 123 -17.50 -8.14 -2.14
N GLU A 124 -17.64 -7.12 -1.30
CA GLU A 124 -18.87 -6.89 -0.53
C GLU A 124 -20.07 -6.58 -1.45
N HIS A 125 -19.90 -5.64 -2.38
CA HIS A 125 -20.91 -5.23 -3.35
C HIS A 125 -21.31 -6.39 -4.27
N SER A 126 -20.41 -7.33 -4.56
CA SER A 126 -20.73 -8.51 -5.35
C SER A 126 -21.90 -9.34 -4.80
N LYS A 127 -22.16 -9.24 -3.49
CA LYS A 127 -23.23 -9.98 -2.81
C LYS A 127 -24.57 -9.25 -2.84
N THR A 128 -24.56 -7.93 -2.96
CA THR A 128 -25.73 -7.07 -2.74
C THR A 128 -26.14 -6.27 -3.97
N GLU A 129 -25.20 -5.91 -4.84
CA GLU A 129 -25.39 -5.00 -5.95
C GLU A 129 -25.59 -5.71 -7.30
N THR A 130 -25.90 -4.91 -8.33
CA THR A 130 -26.07 -5.41 -9.69
C THR A 130 -24.72 -5.69 -10.33
N LEU A 131 -24.66 -6.71 -11.20
CA LEU A 131 -23.44 -7.06 -11.92
C LEU A 131 -22.87 -5.88 -12.75
N ASN A 132 -23.74 -5.00 -13.24
CA ASN A 132 -23.33 -3.82 -13.99
C ASN A 132 -22.54 -2.85 -13.11
N ASP A 133 -22.97 -2.62 -11.87
CA ASP A 133 -22.29 -1.72 -10.95
C ASP A 133 -20.92 -2.29 -10.54
N ILE A 134 -20.88 -3.59 -10.22
CA ILE A 134 -19.64 -4.34 -9.94
C ILE A 134 -18.68 -4.27 -11.14
N SER A 135 -19.19 -4.45 -12.36
CA SER A 135 -18.38 -4.36 -13.58
C SER A 135 -17.80 -2.96 -13.80
N LYS A 136 -18.55 -1.91 -13.48
CA LYS A 136 -18.05 -0.53 -13.56
C LYS A 136 -16.96 -0.27 -12.52
N GLU A 137 -17.16 -0.67 -11.27
CA GLU A 137 -16.15 -0.53 -10.22
C GLU A 137 -14.86 -1.28 -10.59
N TRP A 138 -15.00 -2.52 -11.07
CA TRP A 138 -13.88 -3.32 -11.55
C TRP A 138 -13.13 -2.65 -12.71
N LYS A 139 -13.85 -2.13 -13.71
CA LYS A 139 -13.24 -1.43 -14.86
C LYS A 139 -12.43 -0.20 -14.46
N VAL A 140 -12.85 0.52 -13.42
CA VAL A 140 -12.10 1.67 -12.88
C VAL A 140 -10.82 1.20 -12.20
N LEU A 141 -10.87 0.13 -11.42
CA LEU A 141 -9.75 -0.35 -10.61
C LEU A 141 -8.73 -1.16 -11.42
N ARG A 142 -9.19 -1.93 -12.40
CA ARG A 142 -8.43 -2.84 -13.26
C ARG A 142 -7.08 -2.30 -13.76
N PRO A 143 -7.00 -1.12 -14.42
CA PRO A 143 -5.72 -0.62 -14.93
C PRO A 143 -4.68 -0.40 -13.82
N VAL A 144 -5.13 -0.01 -12.62
CA VAL A 144 -4.26 0.20 -11.47
C VAL A 144 -3.77 -1.16 -10.92
N LEU A 145 -4.63 -2.17 -10.87
CA LEU A 145 -4.28 -3.51 -10.37
C LEU A 145 -3.13 -4.13 -11.19
N PHE A 146 -3.12 -3.97 -12.52
CA PHE A 146 -2.04 -4.48 -13.39
C PHE A 146 -0.65 -3.91 -13.05
N THR A 147 -0.60 -2.82 -12.31
CA THR A 147 0.66 -2.22 -11.87
C THR A 147 1.24 -2.93 -10.63
N TYR A 148 0.39 -3.56 -9.81
CA TYR A 148 0.74 -4.03 -8.46
C TYR A 148 0.43 -5.50 -8.19
N ILE A 149 -0.31 -6.17 -9.07
CA ILE A 149 -0.78 -7.56 -8.95
C ILE A 149 -0.44 -8.30 -10.23
N GLU A 150 -0.24 -9.62 -10.12
CA GLU A 150 0.05 -10.48 -11.26
C GLU A 150 -1.09 -10.46 -12.28
N PRO A 151 -0.79 -10.35 -13.59
CA PRO A 151 -1.80 -10.31 -14.65
C PRO A 151 -2.77 -11.50 -14.61
N ASP A 152 -2.27 -12.70 -14.31
CA ASP A 152 -3.04 -13.94 -14.30
C ASP A 152 -4.23 -13.88 -13.34
N SER A 153 -4.06 -13.29 -12.14
CA SER A 153 -5.15 -13.13 -11.17
C SER A 153 -6.20 -12.12 -11.62
N ILE A 154 -5.78 -11.08 -12.35
CA ILE A 154 -6.69 -10.05 -12.88
C ILE A 154 -7.49 -10.63 -14.05
N GLU A 155 -6.84 -11.41 -14.92
CA GLU A 155 -7.49 -12.11 -16.04
C GLU A 155 -8.49 -13.16 -15.56
N ALA A 156 -8.21 -13.85 -14.45
CA ALA A 156 -9.17 -14.78 -13.83
C ALA A 156 -10.47 -14.05 -13.43
N VAL A 157 -10.38 -12.89 -12.78
CA VAL A 157 -11.56 -12.08 -12.42
C VAL A 157 -12.28 -11.56 -13.66
N ASP A 158 -11.55 -11.10 -14.69
CA ASP A 158 -12.14 -10.68 -15.97
C ASP A 158 -12.96 -11.81 -16.61
N SER A 159 -12.46 -13.05 -16.58
CA SER A 159 -13.14 -14.21 -17.15
C SER A 159 -14.46 -14.50 -16.42
N ILE A 160 -14.44 -14.47 -15.08
CA ILE A 160 -15.63 -14.72 -14.25
C ILE A 160 -16.68 -13.61 -14.46
N LEU A 161 -16.25 -12.34 -14.54
CA LEU A 161 -17.16 -11.23 -14.81
C LEU A 161 -17.77 -11.32 -16.22
N SER A 162 -17.00 -11.76 -17.21
CA SER A 162 -17.50 -11.99 -18.57
C SER A 162 -18.55 -13.11 -18.59
N ASP A 163 -18.32 -14.21 -17.88
CA ASP A 163 -19.26 -15.33 -17.78
C ASP A 163 -20.55 -14.92 -17.07
N LEU A 164 -20.43 -14.18 -15.97
CA LEU A 164 -21.57 -13.64 -15.22
C LEU A 164 -22.41 -12.66 -16.05
N ASN A 165 -21.79 -11.89 -16.97
CA ASN A 165 -22.54 -10.98 -17.85
C ASN A 165 -23.47 -11.74 -18.81
N GLY A 166 -23.16 -12.99 -19.12
CA GLY A 166 -24.04 -13.87 -19.88
C GLY A 166 -25.13 -14.51 -18.99
N HIS A 167 -24.75 -14.97 -17.81
CA HIS A 167 -25.64 -15.67 -16.87
C HIS A 167 -25.30 -15.32 -15.42
N ASP A 168 -26.04 -14.38 -14.83
CA ASP A 168 -25.87 -14.04 -13.41
C ASP A 168 -26.38 -15.19 -12.55
N THR A 169 -25.44 -15.94 -11.97
CA THR A 169 -25.71 -17.09 -11.11
C THR A 169 -25.08 -16.89 -9.74
N THR A 170 -25.74 -17.39 -8.70
CA THR A 170 -25.23 -17.35 -7.32
C THR A 170 -23.87 -18.04 -7.19
N MET A 171 -23.66 -19.13 -7.94
CA MET A 171 -22.39 -19.85 -7.99
C MET A 171 -21.28 -19.01 -8.63
N GLY A 172 -21.56 -18.31 -9.74
CA GLY A 172 -20.59 -17.42 -10.36
C GLY A 172 -20.21 -16.23 -9.46
N ARG A 173 -21.17 -15.67 -8.72
CA ARG A 173 -20.90 -14.61 -7.72
C ARG A 173 -20.05 -15.11 -6.55
N GLU A 174 -20.23 -16.36 -6.13
CA GLU A 174 -19.39 -16.98 -5.11
C GLU A 174 -17.97 -17.21 -5.64
N SER A 175 -17.81 -17.69 -6.88
CA SER A 175 -16.50 -17.82 -7.53
C SER A 175 -15.79 -16.47 -7.69
N LEU A 176 -16.52 -15.41 -8.08
CA LEU A 176 -15.98 -14.06 -8.14
C LEU A 176 -15.46 -13.60 -6.77
N ASN A 177 -16.24 -13.81 -5.72
CA ASN A 177 -15.83 -13.50 -4.35
C ASN A 177 -14.58 -14.27 -3.92
N GLN A 178 -14.49 -15.55 -4.27
CA GLN A 178 -13.33 -16.38 -3.93
C GLN A 178 -12.07 -15.85 -4.60
N GLU A 179 -12.15 -15.50 -5.89
CA GLU A 179 -11.00 -14.98 -6.62
C GLU A 179 -10.56 -13.59 -6.11
N LEU A 180 -11.51 -12.70 -5.84
CA LEU A 180 -11.23 -11.40 -5.23
C LEU A 180 -10.56 -11.55 -3.85
N ASN A 181 -11.01 -12.50 -3.03
CA ASN A 181 -10.40 -12.79 -1.75
C ASN A 181 -9.02 -13.42 -1.88
N HIS A 182 -8.77 -14.23 -2.92
CA HIS A 182 -7.44 -14.77 -3.20
C HIS A 182 -6.43 -13.65 -3.43
N ILE A 183 -6.78 -12.67 -4.27
CA ILE A 183 -5.96 -11.47 -4.53
C ILE A 183 -5.69 -10.68 -3.24
N LEU A 184 -6.68 -10.59 -2.34
CA LEU A 184 -6.53 -9.92 -1.04
C LEU A 184 -5.59 -10.66 -0.07
N ILE A 185 -5.59 -11.99 -0.08
CA ILE A 185 -4.85 -12.82 0.87
C ILE A 185 -3.36 -12.91 0.52
N ASP A 186 -3.02 -13.07 -0.76
CA ASP A 186 -1.62 -13.22 -1.19
C ASP A 186 -0.76 -12.00 -0.81
N LYS A 187 -1.30 -10.79 -0.96
CA LYS A 187 -0.59 -9.56 -0.54
C LYS A 187 -0.43 -9.43 0.97
N ARG A 188 -1.38 -9.92 1.76
CA ARG A 188 -1.30 -9.87 3.22
C ARG A 188 -0.22 -10.82 3.74
N ALA A 189 -0.06 -11.97 3.10
CA ALA A 189 0.95 -12.96 3.44
C ALA A 189 2.39 -12.44 3.22
N GLU A 190 2.63 -11.66 2.16
CA GLU A 190 3.94 -11.04 1.93
C GLU A 190 4.32 -10.03 3.02
N MET A 191 3.37 -9.22 3.46
CA MET A 191 3.59 -8.23 4.53
C MET A 191 3.84 -8.89 5.89
N ASP A 192 3.11 -9.95 6.19
CA ASP A 192 3.35 -10.77 7.39
C ASP A 192 4.73 -11.44 7.34
N ALA A 193 5.13 -11.96 6.17
CA ALA A 193 6.46 -12.54 5.99
C ALA A 193 7.57 -11.51 6.25
N PHE A 194 7.42 -10.28 5.76
CA PHE A 194 8.38 -9.20 6.03
C PHE A 194 8.49 -8.89 7.53
N ILE A 195 7.37 -8.75 8.25
CA ILE A 195 7.34 -8.51 9.69
C ILE A 195 8.01 -9.66 10.45
N TRP A 196 7.70 -10.91 10.10
CA TRP A 196 8.33 -12.09 10.69
C TRP A 196 9.83 -12.12 10.46
N THR A 197 10.27 -11.75 9.26
CA THR A 197 11.70 -11.71 8.91
C THR A 197 12.42 -10.61 9.67
N ALA A 198 11.84 -9.42 9.75
CA ALA A 198 12.37 -8.30 10.54
C ALA A 198 12.47 -8.65 12.04
N LEU A 199 11.45 -9.33 12.58
CA LEU A 199 11.43 -9.80 13.97
C LEU A 199 12.50 -10.87 14.21
N LEU A 200 12.70 -11.81 13.28
CA LEU A 200 13.76 -12.82 13.37
C LEU A 200 15.16 -12.20 13.34
N ILE A 201 15.42 -11.29 12.40
CA ILE A 201 16.72 -10.60 12.28
C ILE A 201 16.97 -9.74 13.51
N GLY A 202 15.99 -8.91 13.89
CA GLY A 202 16.08 -8.06 15.09
C GLY A 202 16.27 -8.89 16.37
N GLY A 203 15.55 -10.00 16.49
CA GLY A 203 15.66 -10.95 17.60
C GLY A 203 17.04 -11.62 17.67
N ALA A 204 17.59 -12.05 16.54
CA ALA A 204 18.92 -12.65 16.47
C ALA A 204 20.03 -11.66 16.88
N ILE A 205 19.94 -10.39 16.43
CA ILE A 205 20.87 -9.33 16.84
C ILE A 205 20.78 -9.09 18.35
N LEU A 206 19.56 -8.97 18.88
CA LEU A 206 19.36 -8.74 20.31
C LEU A 206 19.90 -9.90 21.16
N PHE A 207 19.64 -11.14 20.73
CA PHE A 207 20.11 -12.34 21.43
C PHE A 207 21.64 -12.45 21.41
N THR A 208 22.28 -12.17 20.27
CA THR A 208 23.75 -12.17 20.16
C THR A 208 24.40 -11.09 21.04
N LEU A 209 23.82 -9.88 21.09
CA LEU A 209 24.30 -8.82 21.98
C LEU A 209 24.16 -9.18 23.46
N ILE A 210 23.03 -9.76 23.86
CA ILE A 210 22.82 -10.26 25.23
C ILE A 210 23.86 -11.34 25.57
N TYR A 211 24.04 -12.32 24.69
CA TYR A 211 24.98 -13.41 24.87
C TYR A 211 26.42 -12.92 25.07
N VAL A 212 26.90 -12.01 24.21
CA VAL A 212 28.24 -11.43 24.30
C VAL A 212 28.39 -10.62 25.59
N SER A 213 27.35 -9.88 26.00
CA SER A 213 27.36 -9.08 27.23
C SER A 213 27.49 -9.95 28.48
N VAL A 214 26.71 -11.03 28.56
CA VAL A 214 26.78 -11.99 29.67
C VAL A 214 28.14 -12.68 29.71
N ARG A 215 28.66 -13.11 28.55
CA ARG A 215 29.99 -13.76 28.45
C ARG A 215 31.12 -12.83 28.90
N LYS A 216 31.13 -11.57 28.45
CA LYS A 216 32.14 -10.56 28.86
C LYS A 216 32.03 -10.23 30.35
N TYR A 217 30.81 -10.12 30.90
CA TYR A 217 30.61 -9.88 32.33
C TYR A 217 31.17 -11.01 33.19
N ARG A 218 30.94 -12.27 32.80
CA ARG A 218 31.45 -13.45 33.51
C ARG A 218 32.98 -13.54 33.47
N ALA A 219 33.60 -13.18 32.35
CA ALA A 219 35.07 -13.10 32.23
C ALA A 219 35.69 -12.01 33.11
N ARG A 220 35.08 -10.82 33.19
CA ARG A 220 35.52 -9.72 34.07
C ARG A 220 35.37 -10.05 35.56
N SER A 221 34.29 -10.74 35.93
CA SER A 221 34.07 -11.21 37.30
C SER A 221 35.15 -12.22 37.73
N ARG A 222 35.48 -13.18 36.86
CA ARG A 222 36.47 -14.22 37.16
C ARG A 222 37.90 -13.67 37.32
N ASN A 223 38.27 -12.63 36.57
CA ASN A 223 39.58 -11.99 36.70
C ASN A 223 39.73 -11.09 37.94
N ARG A 224 38.64 -10.55 38.49
CA ARG A 224 38.71 -9.78 39.75
C ARG A 224 39.06 -10.63 40.97
N HIS A 225 38.70 -11.91 40.97
CA HIS A 225 39.06 -12.83 42.06
C HIS A 225 40.52 -13.31 42.01
N LYS A 226 41.18 -13.30 40.84
CA LYS A 226 42.60 -13.70 40.73
C LYS A 226 43.58 -12.63 41.23
N ILE A 227 43.23 -11.34 41.13
CA ILE A 227 44.13 -10.23 41.52
C ILE A 227 44.19 -10.06 43.05
N ARG A 228 43.22 -10.58 43.80
CA ARG A 228 43.15 -10.42 45.27
C ARG A 228 43.89 -11.52 46.07
N GLY A 229 44.42 -12.55 45.41
CA GLY A 229 45.13 -13.67 46.07
C GLY A 229 46.66 -13.64 45.93
N GLY A 230 47.23 -12.58 45.38
CA GLY A 230 48.67 -12.49 45.03
C GLY A 230 49.51 -11.59 45.92
N HIS A 231 49.12 -11.39 47.19
CA HIS A 231 49.97 -10.76 48.19
C HIS A 231 49.93 -11.61 49.47
N SER A 232 50.87 -12.54 49.55
CA SER A 232 51.36 -13.16 50.79
C SER A 232 52.86 -13.32 50.66
#